data_AF-A0A7W1G5W2-F1
#
_entry.id   AF-A0A7W1G5W2-F1
#
_cell.length_a   1.000
_cell.length_b   1.000
_cell.length_c   1.000
_cell.angle_alpha   90.00
_cell.angle_beta   90.00
_cell.angle_gamma   90.00
#
_symmetry.space_group_name_H-M   'P 1'
#
loop_
_entity.id
_entity.type
_entity.pdbx_description
1 polymer ?
#
loop_
_entity_poly.entity_id
_entity_poly.type
_entity_poly.pdbx_seq_one_letter_code
_entity_poly.pdbx_strand_id
1 'polypeptide(L)'
;MALLNWSMTMVGYPAHARSGTRVIGVSHMSTFAAMRVVEDLGIISGWLKAEGSQPQLERVRVGSPTWVGLPELFSERRVVKTEGLASGTLVFAAGAKSDGAPPTDRTLVAWAESRGQPWVEVVDNETAYWGGLDDRRLATVITWFLCQRPIEHDWRKLTIEARTLAIIKHGLFEHGWTRNLGLVKPERGTSDLWGGVHRNCLLDHTHQPEPSRVQAGMRVRIELGELFGKDLLEHCPLNDETGKVGVK
;
A
#
# COMPACT_ATOMS: atom_id res chain seq x y z
N MET A 1 -16.96 -12.55 19.59
CA MET A 1 -16.02 -11.45 19.29
C MET A 1 -16.31 -11.01 17.87
N ALA A 2 -16.82 -9.79 17.66
CA ALA A 2 -17.08 -9.31 16.31
C ALA A 2 -15.74 -9.28 15.56
N LEU A 3 -15.54 -10.20 14.63
CA LEU A 3 -14.45 -10.12 13.66
C LEU A 3 -14.63 -8.77 12.97
N LEU A 4 -13.78 -7.80 13.31
CA LEU A 4 -13.72 -6.53 12.60
C LEU A 4 -13.60 -6.86 11.12
N ASN A 5 -14.59 -6.40 10.35
CA ASN A 5 -14.69 -6.62 8.92
C ASN A 5 -13.52 -5.87 8.28
N TRP A 6 -12.45 -6.60 7.96
CA TRP A 6 -11.24 -6.00 7.40
C TRP A 6 -10.97 -6.66 6.06
N SER A 7 -11.16 -5.87 5.00
CA SER A 7 -10.73 -6.19 3.64
C SER A 7 -9.69 -5.15 3.25
N MET A 8 -8.51 -5.63 2.88
CA MET A 8 -7.43 -4.79 2.42
C MET A 8 -7.37 -4.90 0.89
N THR A 9 -7.27 -3.77 0.21
CA THR A 9 -7.27 -3.72 -1.25
C THR A 9 -6.01 -3.02 -1.73
N MET A 10 -5.47 -3.50 -2.84
CA MET A 10 -4.37 -2.86 -3.55
C MET A 10 -4.77 -2.68 -5.03
N VAL A 11 -4.61 -1.47 -5.55
CA VAL A 11 -5.07 -1.10 -6.90
C VAL A 11 -3.95 -0.41 -7.65
N GLY A 12 -3.66 -0.87 -8.86
CA GLY A 12 -2.79 -0.17 -9.79
C GLY A 12 -3.59 0.85 -10.59
N TYR A 13 -3.01 2.02 -10.83
CA TYR A 13 -3.58 3.05 -11.68
C TYR A 13 -2.85 3.03 -13.03
N PRO A 14 -3.38 2.31 -14.05
CA PRO A 14 -2.68 2.08 -15.32
C PRO A 14 -2.45 3.37 -16.13
N ALA A 15 -3.33 4.38 -16.01
CA ALA A 15 -3.22 5.62 -16.80
C ALA A 15 -3.93 6.87 -16.22
N HIS A 16 -4.16 7.00 -14.90
CA HIS A 16 -5.01 8.09 -14.38
C HIS A 16 -4.34 9.12 -13.43
N ALA A 17 -4.33 10.36 -13.93
CA ALA A 17 -4.82 11.62 -13.34
C ALA A 17 -4.07 12.35 -12.22
N ARG A 18 -3.06 11.78 -11.56
CA ARG A 18 -2.24 12.59 -10.65
C ARG A 18 -0.91 13.07 -11.27
N SER A 19 -0.32 12.31 -12.22
CA SER A 19 1.13 12.18 -12.07
C SER A 19 1.99 11.49 -13.18
N GLY A 20 1.49 11.17 -14.39
CA GLY A 20 2.31 10.67 -15.52
C GLY A 20 3.13 9.36 -15.32
N THR A 21 3.13 8.76 -14.13
CA THR A 21 3.83 7.53 -13.76
C THR A 21 2.85 6.49 -13.21
N ARG A 22 3.29 5.22 -13.12
CA ARG A 22 2.47 4.18 -12.50
C ARG A 22 2.33 4.45 -11.00
N VAL A 23 1.09 4.48 -10.53
CA VAL A 23 0.76 4.66 -9.11
C VAL A 23 0.05 3.42 -8.60
N ILE A 24 0.26 3.09 -7.32
CA ILE A 24 -0.42 2.00 -6.63
C ILE A 24 -1.02 2.52 -5.34
N GLY A 25 -2.31 2.27 -5.13
CA GLY A 25 -3.02 2.54 -3.88
C GLY A 25 -3.10 1.28 -3.03
N VAL A 26 -2.91 1.42 -1.71
CA VAL A 26 -3.07 0.36 -0.71
C VAL A 26 -3.96 0.89 0.41
N SER A 27 -5.08 0.21 0.71
CA SER A 27 -5.92 0.54 1.87
C SER A 27 -5.35 -0.04 3.17
N HIS A 28 -5.77 0.51 4.30
CA HIS A 28 -5.33 0.14 5.64
C HIS A 28 -3.81 0.16 5.87
N MET A 29 -3.13 1.12 5.24
CA MET A 29 -1.71 1.35 5.40
C MET A 29 -1.46 2.65 6.17
N SER A 30 -1.17 2.51 7.46
CA SER A 30 -0.86 3.66 8.32
C SER A 30 0.41 4.38 7.90
N THR A 31 0.56 5.64 8.32
CA THR A 31 1.76 6.45 8.14
C THR A 31 3.00 5.71 8.64
N PHE A 32 2.90 5.09 9.81
CA PHE A 32 4.00 4.30 10.37
C PHE A 32 4.36 3.11 9.46
N ALA A 33 3.36 2.36 8.99
CA ALA A 33 3.59 1.22 8.10
C ALA A 33 4.20 1.67 6.75
N ALA A 34 3.66 2.75 6.16
CA ALA A 34 4.19 3.35 4.94
C ALA A 34 5.64 3.77 5.11
N MET A 35 5.98 4.55 6.13
CA MET A 35 7.36 4.99 6.36
C MET A 35 8.31 3.80 6.61
N ARG A 36 7.85 2.71 7.25
CA ARG A 36 8.67 1.50 7.43
C ARG A 36 8.92 0.80 6.11
N VAL A 37 7.90 0.68 5.27
CA VAL A 37 8.09 0.14 3.92
C VAL A 37 9.07 1.01 3.12
N VAL A 38 8.99 2.35 3.19
CA VAL A 38 9.96 3.24 2.53
C VAL A 38 11.40 2.94 2.96
N GLU A 39 11.65 2.78 4.27
CA GLU A 39 12.98 2.42 4.80
C GLU A 39 13.47 1.08 4.21
N ASP A 40 12.59 0.08 4.16
CA ASP A 40 12.88 -1.24 3.60
C ASP A 40 13.03 -1.25 2.06
N LEU A 41 12.49 -0.24 1.36
CA LEU A 41 12.80 0.01 -0.07
C LEU A 41 14.24 0.53 -0.27
N GLY A 42 15.00 0.74 0.81
CA GLY A 42 16.34 1.32 0.82
C GLY A 42 16.35 2.84 0.71
N ILE A 43 15.20 3.50 0.91
CA ILE A 43 15.09 4.95 0.87
C ILE A 43 15.19 5.43 2.31
N ILE A 44 16.32 6.04 2.68
CA ILE A 44 16.62 6.40 4.08
C ILE A 44 16.40 7.88 4.39
N SER A 45 16.18 8.72 3.37
CA SER A 45 16.02 10.16 3.52
C SER A 45 15.25 10.76 2.34
N GLY A 46 14.63 11.91 2.55
CA GLY A 46 13.85 12.58 1.53
C GLY A 46 13.20 13.87 2.04
N TRP A 47 12.29 14.40 1.23
CA TRP A 47 11.47 15.55 1.58
C TRP A 47 10.12 15.08 2.08
N LEU A 48 9.68 15.64 3.21
CA LEU A 48 8.42 15.36 3.86
C LEU A 48 7.55 16.61 3.85
N LYS A 49 6.31 16.51 3.37
CA LYS A 49 5.31 17.57 3.51
C LYS A 49 4.07 16.97 4.19
N ALA A 50 3.62 17.64 5.24
CA ALA A 50 2.44 17.26 6.00
C ALA A 50 1.39 18.37 5.91
N GLU A 51 0.15 17.97 5.66
CA GLU A 51 -1.03 18.84 5.59
C GLU A 51 -2.14 18.27 6.47
N GLY A 52 -2.93 19.15 7.08
CA GLY A 52 -3.97 18.76 8.04
C GLY A 52 -3.45 18.41 9.44
N SER A 53 -4.31 17.77 10.24
CA SER A 53 -3.98 17.32 11.59
C SER A 53 -3.17 16.03 11.53
N GLN A 54 -1.91 16.12 11.94
CA GLN A 54 -0.96 15.00 11.92
C GLN A 54 -0.40 14.76 13.32
N PRO A 55 -1.20 14.30 14.29
CA PRO A 55 -0.76 14.06 15.67
C PRO A 55 0.35 12.99 15.76
N GLN A 56 0.50 12.16 14.73
CA GLN A 56 1.57 11.17 14.62
C GLN A 56 2.93 11.76 14.22
N LEU A 57 2.99 13.04 13.82
CA LEU A 57 4.19 13.75 13.40
C LEU A 57 4.60 14.82 14.41
N GLU A 58 5.51 14.48 15.33
CA GLU A 58 6.08 15.48 16.22
C GLU A 58 7.12 16.35 15.48
N ARG A 59 7.06 17.68 15.69
CA ARG A 59 8.05 18.67 15.23
C ARG A 59 8.22 18.76 13.70
N VAL A 60 7.27 18.28 12.90
CA VAL A 60 7.21 18.55 11.45
C VAL A 60 6.38 19.81 11.25
N ARG A 61 6.93 20.84 10.58
CA ARG A 61 6.17 22.05 10.27
C ARG A 61 5.12 21.73 9.21
N VAL A 62 3.85 21.96 9.54
CA VAL A 62 2.73 21.80 8.60
C VAL A 62 2.88 22.77 7.43
N GLY A 63 2.60 22.30 6.22
CA GLY A 63 2.47 23.13 5.01
C GLY A 63 3.77 23.44 4.25
N SER A 64 4.95 23.11 4.78
CA SER A 64 6.24 23.33 4.09
C SER A 64 7.07 22.04 3.98
N PRO A 65 7.63 21.72 2.80
CA PRO A 65 8.56 20.59 2.65
C PRO A 65 9.74 20.70 3.61
N THR A 66 9.98 19.63 4.36
CA THR A 66 11.07 19.51 5.32
C THR A 66 11.97 18.33 4.94
N TRP A 67 13.28 18.56 4.89
CA TRP A 67 14.23 17.47 4.69
C TRP A 67 14.30 16.59 5.95
N VAL A 68 14.19 15.27 5.79
CA VAL A 68 14.18 14.32 6.90
C VAL A 68 15.02 13.08 6.59
N GLY A 69 15.67 12.53 7.62
CA GLY A 69 16.17 11.15 7.63
C GLY A 69 15.13 10.24 8.29
N LEU A 70 14.76 9.12 7.66
CA LEU A 70 13.80 8.17 8.23
C LEU A 70 14.31 7.48 9.50
N PRO A 71 15.59 7.06 9.61
CA PRO A 71 16.11 6.49 10.86
C PRO A 71 16.00 7.47 12.05
N GLU A 72 16.19 8.76 11.80
CA GLU A 72 16.04 9.82 12.80
C GLU A 72 14.58 9.96 13.21
N LEU A 73 13.66 10.01 12.23
CA LEU A 73 12.22 10.09 12.51
C LEU A 73 11.71 8.91 13.36
N PHE A 74 12.22 7.69 13.13
CA PHE A 74 11.84 6.53 13.93
C PHE A 74 12.51 6.51 15.31
N SER A 75 13.79 6.85 15.42
CA SER A 75 14.51 6.84 16.70
C SER A 75 14.00 7.93 17.65
N GLU A 76 13.61 9.10 17.12
CA GLU A 76 13.01 10.20 17.87
C GLU A 76 11.51 9.97 18.17
N ARG A 77 10.93 8.84 17.75
CA ARG A 77 9.48 8.55 17.83
C ARG A 77 8.62 9.63 17.18
N ARG A 78 9.15 10.35 16.20
CA ARG A 78 8.43 11.39 15.46
C ARG A 78 7.45 10.85 14.45
N VAL A 79 7.48 9.55 14.19
CA VAL A 79 6.39 8.81 13.56
C VAL A 79 5.91 7.78 14.58
N VAL A 80 4.85 8.12 15.31
CA VAL A 80 4.27 7.22 16.32
C VAL A 80 3.30 6.26 15.64
N LYS A 81 3.25 5.01 16.12
CA LYS A 81 2.18 4.08 15.76
C LYS A 81 0.88 4.58 16.39
N THR A 82 0.07 5.31 15.64
CA THR A 82 -1.29 5.70 16.00
C THR A 82 -2.28 4.96 15.12
N GLU A 83 -3.33 4.40 15.73
CA GLU A 83 -4.47 3.84 15.00
C GLU A 83 -5.55 4.93 14.90
N GLY A 84 -6.02 5.23 13.68
CA GLY A 84 -7.29 5.93 13.43
C GLY A 84 -7.49 7.37 13.93
N LEU A 85 -6.44 8.15 14.20
CA LEU A 85 -6.57 9.50 14.82
C LEU A 85 -6.04 10.68 13.98
N ALA A 86 -5.68 10.48 12.71
CA ALA A 86 -5.17 11.55 11.85
C ALA A 86 -6.17 11.91 10.76
N SER A 87 -6.33 13.20 10.50
CA SER A 87 -7.11 13.71 9.37
C SER A 87 -6.24 14.68 8.57
N GLY A 88 -5.73 14.20 7.44
CA GLY A 88 -4.76 14.94 6.64
C GLY A 88 -3.91 14.06 5.75
N THR A 89 -3.01 14.71 5.01
CA THR A 89 -2.11 14.04 4.06
C THR A 89 -0.65 14.21 4.47
N LEU A 90 0.12 13.13 4.36
CA LEU A 90 1.58 13.13 4.45
C LEU A 90 2.14 12.68 3.11
N VAL A 91 3.02 13.48 2.52
CA VAL A 91 3.79 13.09 1.33
C VAL A 91 5.25 12.99 1.73
N PHE A 92 5.86 11.84 1.44
CA PHE A 92 7.30 11.65 1.48
C PHE A 92 7.82 11.37 0.07
N ALA A 93 8.79 12.14 -0.37
CA ALA A 93 9.44 11.96 -1.66
C ALA A 93 10.94 11.71 -1.47
N ALA A 94 11.45 10.66 -2.12
CA ALA A 94 12.88 10.41 -2.18
C ALA A 94 13.60 11.58 -2.86
N GLY A 95 14.83 11.85 -2.44
CA GLY A 95 15.66 12.90 -3.00
C GLY A 95 16.95 13.05 -2.20
N ALA A 96 17.79 14.00 -2.58
CA ALA A 96 18.97 14.40 -1.83
C ALA A 96 18.82 15.82 -1.28
N LYS A 97 19.45 16.11 -0.14
CA LYS A 97 19.46 17.49 0.40
C LYS A 97 20.11 18.48 -0.58
N SER A 98 21.06 18.00 -1.38
CA SER A 98 21.73 18.76 -2.45
C SER A 98 20.82 19.14 -3.61
N ASP A 99 19.64 18.51 -3.74
CA ASP A 99 18.65 18.87 -4.78
C ASP A 99 17.98 20.22 -4.51
N GLY A 100 18.19 20.81 -3.32
CA GLY A 100 17.48 21.99 -2.87
C GLY A 100 16.05 21.68 -2.41
N ALA A 101 15.42 22.64 -1.75
CA ALA A 101 14.04 22.47 -1.30
C ALA A 101 13.09 22.38 -2.51
N PRO A 102 12.10 21.48 -2.50
CA PRO A 102 11.05 21.43 -3.51
C PRO A 102 10.38 22.79 -3.65
N PRO A 103 10.14 23.26 -4.89
CA PRO A 103 9.52 24.55 -5.13
C PRO A 103 8.07 24.55 -4.64
N THR A 104 7.59 25.70 -4.18
CA THR A 104 6.24 25.86 -3.62
C THR A 104 5.15 26.03 -4.69
N ASP A 105 5.54 26.11 -5.97
CA ASP A 105 4.65 26.30 -7.13
C ASP A 105 3.91 25.02 -7.55
N ARG A 106 4.28 23.87 -6.98
CA ARG A 106 3.72 22.55 -7.32
C ARG A 106 3.64 21.63 -6.11
N THR A 107 2.92 20.52 -6.25
CA THR A 107 2.85 19.49 -5.19
C THR A 107 4.18 18.75 -5.05
N LEU A 108 4.43 18.19 -3.86
CA LEU A 108 5.64 17.40 -3.62
C LEU A 108 5.70 16.14 -4.50
N VAL A 109 4.54 15.55 -4.79
CA VAL A 109 4.39 14.43 -5.74
C VAL A 109 4.86 14.85 -7.13
N ALA A 110 4.34 15.95 -7.67
CA ALA A 110 4.71 16.42 -9.01
C ALA A 110 6.21 16.78 -9.11
N TRP A 111 6.80 17.30 -8.03
CA TRP A 111 8.24 17.51 -7.95
C TRP A 111 9.02 16.19 -8.01
N ALA A 112 8.64 15.19 -7.21
CA ALA A 112 9.31 13.90 -7.17
C ALA A 112 9.32 13.24 -8.57
N GLU A 113 8.19 13.31 -9.26
CA GLU A 113 8.01 12.70 -10.58
C GLU A 113 8.79 13.39 -11.68
N SER A 114 8.87 14.72 -11.64
CA SER A 114 9.73 15.48 -12.55
C SER A 114 11.20 15.10 -12.44
N ARG A 115 11.59 14.45 -11.33
CA ARG A 115 12.93 13.94 -11.05
C ARG A 115 13.04 12.41 -11.13
N GLY A 116 11.96 11.71 -11.49
CA GLY A 116 11.92 10.24 -11.50
C GLY A 116 12.17 9.60 -10.12
N GLN A 117 11.82 10.31 -9.04
CA GLN A 117 12.04 9.84 -7.67
C GLN A 117 10.83 9.08 -7.13
N PRO A 118 11.03 7.98 -6.39
CA PRO A 118 9.96 7.31 -5.64
C PRO A 118 9.32 8.24 -4.62
N TRP A 119 8.02 8.08 -4.41
CA TRP A 119 7.28 8.82 -3.39
C TRP A 119 6.15 7.99 -2.80
N VAL A 120 5.70 8.38 -1.62
CA VAL A 120 4.50 7.86 -0.97
C VAL A 120 3.65 9.02 -0.43
N GLU A 121 2.35 8.95 -0.65
CA GLU A 121 1.33 9.83 -0.10
C GLU A 121 0.42 9.01 0.80
N VAL A 122 0.33 9.36 2.08
CA VAL A 122 -0.56 8.74 3.04
C VAL A 122 -1.69 9.70 3.36
N VAL A 123 -2.93 9.27 3.15
CA VAL A 123 -4.15 10.04 3.41
C VAL A 123 -4.87 9.42 4.62
N ASP A 124 -5.20 10.28 5.58
CA ASP A 124 -5.96 9.98 6.79
C ASP A 124 -5.41 8.79 7.60
N ASN A 125 -4.10 8.52 7.46
CA ASN A 125 -3.42 7.39 8.11
C ASN A 125 -4.06 6.02 7.80
N GLU A 126 -4.76 5.92 6.66
CA GLU A 126 -5.49 4.71 6.25
C GLU A 126 -5.16 4.30 4.81
N THR A 127 -4.94 5.25 3.91
CA THR A 127 -4.67 4.95 2.50
C THR A 127 -3.27 5.42 2.13
N ALA A 128 -2.49 4.58 1.46
CA ALA A 128 -1.18 4.95 0.93
C ALA A 128 -1.14 4.80 -0.59
N TYR A 129 -0.71 5.86 -1.27
CA TYR A 129 -0.42 5.88 -2.69
C TYR A 129 1.08 5.92 -2.92
N TRP A 130 1.57 5.09 -3.83
CA TRP A 130 2.98 4.91 -4.13
C TRP A 130 3.24 5.20 -5.60
N GLY A 131 4.24 6.02 -5.90
CA GLY A 131 4.65 6.32 -7.28
C GLY A 131 6.17 6.24 -7.46
N GLY A 132 6.62 6.20 -8.72
CA GLY A 132 8.03 6.12 -9.06
C GLY A 132 8.73 4.81 -8.63
N LEU A 133 7.96 3.74 -8.40
CA LEU A 133 8.52 2.44 -8.02
C LEU A 133 9.02 1.65 -9.24
N ASP A 134 10.23 1.11 -9.13
CA ASP A 134 10.70 0.04 -10.01
C ASP A 134 10.07 -1.31 -9.64
N ASP A 135 10.26 -2.33 -10.49
CA ASP A 135 9.67 -3.65 -10.29
C ASP A 135 10.09 -4.33 -8.98
N ARG A 136 11.32 -4.08 -8.50
CA ARG A 136 11.81 -4.64 -7.24
C ARG A 136 11.08 -4.00 -6.06
N ARG A 137 10.99 -2.67 -6.06
CA ARG A 137 10.29 -1.91 -5.01
C ARG A 137 8.79 -2.19 -5.00
N LEU A 138 8.19 -2.37 -6.18
CA LEU A 138 6.83 -2.83 -6.33
C LEU A 138 6.63 -4.20 -5.66
N ALA A 139 7.51 -5.17 -5.94
CA ALA A 139 7.43 -6.49 -5.31
C ALA A 139 7.49 -6.40 -3.77
N THR A 140 8.27 -5.47 -3.21
CA THR A 140 8.31 -5.22 -1.77
C THR A 140 6.96 -4.74 -1.21
N VAL A 141 6.30 -3.79 -1.87
CA VAL A 141 4.96 -3.31 -1.44
C VAL A 141 3.93 -4.44 -1.52
N ILE A 142 3.96 -5.25 -2.59
CA ILE A 142 3.10 -6.43 -2.75
C ILE A 142 3.36 -7.43 -1.62
N THR A 143 4.63 -7.73 -1.32
CA THR A 143 5.00 -8.66 -0.25
C THR A 143 4.51 -8.17 1.11
N TRP A 144 4.67 -6.88 1.40
CA TRP A 144 4.09 -6.26 2.59
C TRP A 144 2.58 -6.48 2.65
N PHE A 145 1.86 -6.19 1.55
CA PHE A 145 0.39 -6.36 1.47
C PHE A 145 -0.04 -7.81 1.76
N LEU A 146 0.63 -8.82 1.18
CA LEU A 146 0.28 -10.22 1.37
C LEU A 146 0.51 -10.72 2.80
N CYS A 147 1.48 -10.13 3.48
CA CYS A 147 1.93 -10.51 4.82
C CYS A 147 1.44 -9.54 5.90
N GLN A 148 0.52 -8.63 5.60
CA GLN A 148 -0.18 -7.95 6.67
C GLN A 148 -1.12 -8.90 7.36
N ARG A 149 -1.54 -8.54 8.58
CA ARG A 149 -2.40 -9.35 9.44
C ARG A 149 -3.50 -10.08 8.66
N PRO A 150 -3.84 -11.31 9.03
CA PRO A 150 -3.35 -12.09 10.17
C PRO A 150 -2.13 -12.99 9.86
N ILE A 151 -1.54 -12.93 8.67
CA ILE A 151 -0.28 -13.64 8.36
C ILE A 151 0.87 -12.79 8.89
N GLU A 152 1.18 -12.86 10.19
CA GLU A 152 2.26 -12.06 10.81
C GLU A 152 3.66 -12.63 10.52
N HIS A 153 3.96 -12.93 9.25
CA HIS A 153 5.31 -13.29 8.82
C HIS A 153 6.17 -12.05 8.61
N ASP A 154 7.47 -12.17 8.89
CA ASP A 154 8.45 -11.13 8.57
C ASP A 154 8.65 -11.03 7.06
N TRP A 155 7.84 -10.21 6.42
CA TRP A 155 7.80 -10.01 4.97
C TRP A 155 9.15 -9.60 4.36
N ARG A 156 10.07 -9.04 5.15
CA ARG A 156 11.43 -8.68 4.71
C ARG A 156 12.28 -9.89 4.37
N LYS A 157 11.92 -11.06 4.91
CA LYS A 157 12.61 -12.34 4.68
C LYS A 157 11.95 -13.17 3.60
N LEU A 158 10.90 -12.65 2.96
CA LEU A 158 10.13 -13.37 1.97
C LEU A 158 10.44 -12.88 0.56
N THR A 159 10.45 -13.81 -0.38
CA THR A 159 10.47 -13.52 -1.81
C THR A 159 9.20 -14.04 -2.45
N ILE A 160 8.69 -13.36 -3.48
CA ILE A 160 7.56 -13.87 -4.28
C ILE A 160 8.13 -14.66 -5.44
N GLU A 161 7.64 -15.88 -5.64
CA GLU A 161 7.98 -16.69 -6.81
C GLU A 161 7.68 -15.88 -8.08
N ALA A 162 8.63 -15.85 -9.03
CA ALA A 162 8.57 -14.96 -10.20
C ALA A 162 7.26 -15.06 -11.01
N ARG A 163 6.73 -16.28 -11.18
CA ARG A 163 5.44 -16.50 -11.86
C ARG A 163 4.29 -15.87 -11.09
N THR A 164 4.26 -16.11 -9.79
CA THR A 164 3.26 -15.54 -8.88
C THR A 164 3.30 -14.01 -8.90
N LEU A 165 4.49 -13.41 -8.85
CA LEU A 165 4.67 -11.97 -8.93
C LEU A 165 4.15 -11.39 -10.26
N ALA A 166 4.41 -12.07 -11.38
CA ALA A 166 3.94 -11.63 -12.69
C ALA A 166 2.39 -11.61 -12.77
N ILE A 167 1.74 -12.65 -12.27
CA ILE A 167 0.27 -12.76 -12.22
C ILE A 167 -0.32 -11.65 -11.33
N ILE A 168 0.23 -11.48 -10.11
CA ILE A 168 -0.23 -10.43 -9.19
C ILE A 168 -0.05 -9.06 -9.82
N LYS A 169 1.11 -8.77 -10.41
CA LYS A 169 1.39 -7.48 -11.04
C LYS A 169 0.45 -7.24 -12.22
N HIS A 170 0.16 -8.24 -13.04
CA HIS A 170 -0.80 -8.10 -14.13
C HIS A 170 -2.20 -7.75 -13.61
N GLY A 171 -2.74 -8.57 -12.72
CA GLY A 171 -4.07 -8.34 -12.13
C GLY A 171 -4.16 -7.05 -11.32
N LEU A 172 -3.05 -6.60 -10.72
CA LEU A 172 -2.99 -5.34 -9.98
C LEU A 172 -3.36 -4.14 -10.87
N PHE A 173 -2.83 -4.09 -12.09
CA PHE A 173 -3.08 -3.00 -13.03
C PHE A 173 -4.28 -3.25 -13.95
N GLU A 174 -4.79 -4.48 -14.01
CA GLU A 174 -6.00 -4.83 -14.77
C GLU A 174 -7.28 -4.59 -13.96
N HIS A 175 -7.32 -5.03 -12.71
CA HIS A 175 -8.54 -5.05 -11.90
C HIS A 175 -8.33 -4.75 -10.40
N GLY A 176 -7.09 -4.69 -9.93
CA GLY A 176 -6.75 -4.58 -8.50
C GLY A 176 -7.02 -5.86 -7.71
N TRP A 177 -6.56 -5.93 -6.48
CA TRP A 177 -6.71 -7.11 -5.62
C TRP A 177 -7.37 -6.77 -4.29
N THR A 178 -8.40 -7.53 -3.94
CA THR A 178 -9.01 -7.53 -2.62
C THR A 178 -8.55 -8.75 -1.82
N ARG A 179 -8.10 -8.52 -0.59
CA ARG A 179 -7.74 -9.53 0.40
C ARG A 179 -8.66 -9.41 1.61
N ASN A 180 -9.44 -10.45 1.92
CA ASN A 180 -10.35 -10.47 3.07
C ASN A 180 -9.81 -11.35 4.19
N LEU A 181 -9.88 -10.89 5.46
CA LEU A 181 -9.36 -11.67 6.59
C LEU A 181 -10.05 -13.00 6.85
N GLY A 182 -11.34 -13.11 6.56
CA GLY A 182 -12.09 -14.35 6.69
C GLY A 182 -11.60 -15.45 5.75
N LEU A 183 -10.80 -15.09 4.73
CA LEU A 183 -10.19 -16.03 3.78
C LEU A 183 -8.70 -16.26 4.05
N VAL A 184 -8.18 -15.72 5.15
CA VAL A 184 -6.80 -15.93 5.56
C VAL A 184 -6.76 -17.05 6.60
N LYS A 185 -5.83 -18.00 6.42
CA LYS A 185 -5.56 -19.11 7.35
C LYS A 185 -4.14 -18.98 7.87
N PRO A 186 -3.91 -18.23 8.97
CA PRO A 186 -2.58 -17.91 9.49
C PRO A 186 -1.75 -19.15 9.81
N GLU A 187 -2.39 -20.17 10.38
CA GLU A 187 -1.75 -21.44 10.77
C GLU A 187 -1.21 -22.23 9.58
N ARG A 188 -1.70 -21.93 8.37
CA ARG A 188 -1.23 -22.51 7.11
C ARG A 188 -0.39 -21.55 6.27
N GLY A 189 -0.22 -20.31 6.73
CA GLY A 189 0.42 -19.24 5.95
C GLY A 189 -0.26 -19.00 4.61
N THR A 190 -1.58 -19.20 4.50
CA THR A 190 -2.32 -19.02 3.24
C THR A 190 -3.29 -17.84 3.28
N SER A 191 -3.40 -17.12 2.17
CA SER A 191 -4.35 -16.02 1.97
C SER A 191 -4.94 -16.10 0.58
N ASP A 192 -6.25 -15.96 0.46
CA ASP A 192 -6.90 -15.84 -0.84
C ASP A 192 -7.01 -14.37 -1.24
N LEU A 193 -6.64 -14.08 -2.48
CA LEU A 193 -6.85 -12.80 -3.16
C LEU A 193 -7.95 -12.98 -4.19
N TRP A 194 -8.81 -11.98 -4.29
CA TRP A 194 -9.84 -11.90 -5.33
C TRP A 194 -9.63 -10.61 -6.12
N GLY A 195 -9.58 -10.74 -7.44
CA GLY A 195 -9.45 -9.61 -8.35
C GLY A 195 -10.68 -8.72 -8.28
N GLY A 196 -10.52 -7.41 -8.40
CA GLY A 196 -11.58 -6.42 -8.25
C GLY A 196 -11.54 -5.71 -6.89
N VAL A 197 -12.34 -4.65 -6.78
CA VAL A 197 -12.41 -3.78 -5.60
C VAL A 197 -13.85 -3.66 -5.13
N HIS A 198 -14.09 -3.89 -3.85
CA HIS A 198 -15.42 -3.74 -3.25
C HIS A 198 -15.79 -2.26 -3.03
N ARG A 199 -17.07 -1.91 -3.15
CA ARG A 199 -17.54 -0.51 -3.18
C ARG A 199 -17.20 0.31 -1.93
N ASN A 200 -17.22 -0.32 -0.76
CA ASN A 200 -16.85 0.35 0.50
C ASN A 200 -15.32 0.41 0.74
N CYS A 201 -14.49 0.14 -0.27
CA CYS A 201 -13.05 0.30 -0.14
C CYS A 201 -12.68 1.79 0.04
N LEU A 202 -11.65 2.05 0.86
CA LEU A 202 -11.16 3.41 1.15
C LEU A 202 -10.39 4.05 -0.03
N LEU A 203 -10.03 3.26 -1.05
CA LEU A 203 -9.33 3.73 -2.23
C LEU A 203 -10.29 4.44 -3.17
N ASP A 204 -9.82 5.42 -3.94
CA ASP A 204 -10.58 5.90 -5.10
C ASP A 204 -10.47 4.86 -6.23
N HIS A 205 -11.62 4.30 -6.64
CA HIS A 205 -11.70 3.16 -7.54
C HIS A 205 -12.97 3.15 -8.41
N THR A 206 -13.58 4.31 -8.68
CA THR A 206 -14.91 4.44 -9.35
C THR A 206 -15.03 3.70 -10.70
N HIS A 207 -13.92 3.33 -11.33
CA HIS A 207 -13.90 2.62 -12.62
C HIS A 207 -13.40 1.17 -12.55
N GLN A 208 -13.02 0.68 -11.37
CA GLN A 208 -12.52 -0.68 -11.22
C GLN A 208 -13.69 -1.67 -11.11
N PRO A 209 -13.57 -2.86 -11.72
CA PRO A 209 -14.59 -3.88 -11.61
C PRO A 209 -14.69 -4.44 -10.19
N GLU A 210 -15.89 -4.86 -9.83
CA GLU A 210 -16.17 -5.50 -8.54
C GLU A 210 -15.71 -6.97 -8.54
N PRO A 211 -15.41 -7.56 -7.36
CA PRO A 211 -14.89 -8.92 -7.29
C PRO A 211 -15.74 -9.99 -7.98
N SER A 212 -17.07 -9.90 -7.86
CA SER A 212 -17.97 -10.86 -8.50
C SER A 212 -18.00 -10.75 -10.03
N ARG A 213 -17.58 -9.61 -10.60
CA ARG A 213 -17.53 -9.39 -12.05
C ARG A 213 -16.21 -9.86 -12.64
N VAL A 214 -15.11 -9.74 -11.88
CA VAL A 214 -13.78 -10.19 -12.32
C VAL A 214 -13.67 -11.72 -12.26
N GLN A 215 -14.10 -12.35 -11.15
CA GLN A 215 -13.99 -13.81 -10.93
C GLN A 215 -12.56 -14.37 -11.08
N ALA A 216 -11.53 -13.56 -10.84
CA ALA A 216 -10.16 -14.03 -10.75
C ALA A 216 -9.79 -14.24 -9.28
N GLY A 217 -9.54 -15.48 -8.87
CA GLY A 217 -9.12 -15.80 -7.52
C GLY A 217 -7.73 -16.43 -7.51
N MET A 218 -6.92 -16.11 -6.51
CA MET A 218 -5.60 -16.72 -6.32
C MET A 218 -5.34 -16.97 -4.84
N ARG A 219 -4.99 -18.20 -4.50
CA ARG A 219 -4.49 -18.58 -3.18
C ARG A 219 -2.99 -18.39 -3.13
N VAL A 220 -2.55 -17.50 -2.25
CA VAL A 220 -1.14 -17.31 -1.92
C VAL A 220 -0.79 -18.16 -0.70
N ARG A 221 0.37 -18.81 -0.71
CA ARG A 221 0.90 -19.64 0.40
C ARG A 221 2.36 -19.30 0.66
N ILE A 222 2.74 -19.19 1.93
CA ILE A 222 4.13 -19.04 2.36
C ILE A 222 4.73 -20.42 2.64
N GLU A 223 5.81 -20.78 1.95
CA GLU A 223 6.61 -21.98 2.23
C GLU A 223 8.10 -21.68 2.13
N LEU A 224 8.88 -22.12 3.13
CA LEU A 224 10.35 -22.04 3.12
C LEU A 224 10.92 -20.63 2.80
N GLY A 225 10.20 -19.57 3.17
CA GLY A 225 10.62 -18.19 2.90
C GLY A 225 10.17 -17.64 1.54
N GLU A 226 9.32 -18.37 0.81
CA GLU A 226 8.83 -17.97 -0.50
C GLU A 226 7.29 -17.95 -0.56
N LEU A 227 6.73 -17.01 -1.32
CA LEU A 227 5.29 -16.85 -1.57
C LEU A 227 4.94 -17.47 -2.94
N PHE A 228 4.05 -18.46 -2.92
CA PHE A 228 3.54 -19.17 -4.09
C PHE A 228 2.06 -18.88 -4.30
N GLY A 229 1.65 -18.69 -5.55
CA GLY A 229 0.28 -18.46 -5.97
C GLY A 229 -0.30 -19.67 -6.72
N LYS A 230 -1.57 -19.98 -6.46
CA LYS A 230 -2.34 -20.95 -7.21
C LYS A 230 -3.73 -20.39 -7.51
N ASP A 231 -4.17 -20.51 -8.76
CA ASP A 231 -5.50 -20.06 -9.17
C ASP A 231 -6.60 -20.79 -8.38
N LEU A 232 -7.61 -20.02 -8.00
CA LEU A 232 -8.86 -20.52 -7.41
C LEU A 232 -9.87 -20.71 -8.53
N LEU A 233 -10.42 -21.91 -8.64
CA LEU A 233 -11.42 -22.27 -9.65
C LEU A 233 -12.86 -22.09 -9.15
N GLU A 234 -13.02 -21.67 -7.89
CA GLU A 234 -14.30 -21.43 -7.25
C GLU A 234 -14.82 -20.03 -7.55
N HIS A 235 -16.11 -19.79 -7.30
CA HIS A 235 -16.67 -18.45 -7.41
C HIS A 235 -16.20 -17.54 -6.28
N CYS A 236 -16.02 -16.26 -6.59
CA CYS A 236 -15.71 -15.25 -5.60
C CYS A 236 -16.73 -15.28 -4.45
N PRO A 237 -16.31 -15.51 -3.20
CA PRO A 237 -17.21 -15.56 -2.06
C PRO A 237 -17.45 -14.17 -1.46
N LEU A 238 -16.83 -13.12 -2.01
CA LEU A 238 -16.92 -11.76 -1.47
C LEU A 238 -18.18 -11.07 -1.96
N ASN A 239 -18.84 -10.36 -1.04
CA ASN A 239 -19.90 -9.43 -1.35
C ASN A 239 -19.30 -8.13 -1.90
N ASP A 240 -19.76 -7.69 -3.07
CA ASP A 240 -19.18 -6.53 -3.76
C ASP A 240 -19.38 -5.20 -3.02
N GLU A 241 -20.44 -5.06 -2.23
CA GLU A 241 -20.67 -3.83 -1.45
C GLU A 241 -19.67 -3.73 -0.29
N THR A 242 -19.57 -4.81 0.48
CA THR A 242 -18.94 -4.79 1.80
C THR A 242 -17.55 -5.40 1.84
N GLY A 243 -17.14 -6.12 0.80
CA GLY A 243 -15.92 -6.92 0.77
C GLY A 243 -15.94 -8.11 1.72
N LYS A 244 -17.07 -8.42 2.37
CA LYS A 244 -17.21 -9.52 3.35
C LYS A 244 -17.46 -10.85 2.65
N VAL A 245 -17.06 -11.94 3.30
CA VAL A 245 -17.43 -13.29 2.86
C VAL A 245 -18.95 -13.47 3.00
N GLY A 246 -19.63 -13.72 1.89
CA GLY A 246 -21.05 -14.06 1.87
C GLY A 246 -21.30 -15.38 2.59
N VAL A 247 -22.35 -15.43 3.40
CA VAL A 247 -22.88 -16.71 3.90
C VAL A 247 -23.52 -17.39 2.71
N LYS A 248 -23.01 -18.56 2.31
CA LYS A 248 -23.74 -19.46 1.42
C LYS A 248 -24.89 -20.10 2.18
#